data_AF-A0A9W4W6T3-F1
#
_entry.id   AF-A0A9W4W6T3-F1
#
_cell.length_a   1.000
_cell.length_b   1.000
_cell.length_c   1.000
_cell.angle_alpha   90.00
_cell.angle_beta   90.00
_cell.angle_gamma   90.00
#
_symmetry.space_group_name_H-M   'P 1'
#
loop_
_entity.id
_entity.type
_entity.pdbx_description
1 polymer ?
#
loop_
_entity_poly.entity_id
_entity_poly.type
_entity_poly.pdbx_seq_one_letter_code
_entity_poly.pdbx_strand_id
1 'polypeptide(L)'
;LKGIEAIDVSSTSRAAELVSMDETGTSAAISSEIAARMHGIDVLARTIEDREDNTTRFFIIRKGLDGKMPGHCERKRGRTKSMVSFTVPHEAPGALADVLECFRKFRLNLTSINSRPSLTGPFEYVFFVEFEGHRFQDPDGRVKGALEGVAQVAEKLRWLGSWEDQRS
;
A
#
# COMPACT_ATOMS: atom_id res chain seq x y z
N LEU A 1 8.25 28.47 11.93
CA LEU A 1 8.68 29.89 11.86
C LEU A 1 7.54 30.75 12.39
N LYS A 2 7.78 31.61 13.39
CA LYS A 2 6.72 32.50 13.92
C LYS A 2 6.56 33.68 12.97
N GLY A 3 5.32 33.98 12.56
CA GLY A 3 5.01 35.18 11.76
C GLY A 3 5.16 35.02 10.24
N ILE A 4 5.35 33.81 9.72
CA ILE A 4 5.28 33.52 8.27
C ILE A 4 3.90 32.94 7.97
N GLU A 5 3.25 33.47 6.94
CA GLU A 5 1.98 32.95 6.44
C GLU A 5 2.17 31.58 5.76
N ALA A 6 1.34 30.62 6.13
CA ALA A 6 1.29 29.32 5.46
C ALA A 6 0.21 29.36 4.37
N ILE A 7 0.61 29.06 3.13
CA ILE A 7 -0.27 29.07 1.97
C ILE A 7 -0.50 27.63 1.51
N ASP A 8 -1.75 27.19 1.54
CA ASP A 8 -2.14 25.87 1.07
C ASP A 8 -2.11 25.80 -0.47
N VAL A 9 -1.56 24.71 -0.98
CA VAL A 9 -1.46 24.45 -2.42
C VAL A 9 -1.86 23.01 -2.74
N SER A 10 -2.11 22.74 -4.02
CA SER A 10 -2.58 21.42 -4.48
C SER A 10 -1.58 20.27 -4.30
N SER A 11 -0.28 20.56 -4.25
CA SER A 11 0.77 19.57 -3.99
C SER A 11 2.09 20.23 -3.58
N THR A 12 2.96 19.47 -2.93
CA THR A 12 4.32 19.93 -2.56
C THR A 12 5.18 20.26 -3.78
N SER A 13 5.03 19.53 -4.90
CA SER A 13 5.70 19.88 -6.16
C SER A 13 5.18 21.20 -6.74
N ARG A 14 3.88 21.48 -6.64
CA ARG A 14 3.29 22.77 -7.05
C ARG A 14 3.81 23.93 -6.20
N ALA A 15 4.05 23.72 -4.91
CA ALA A 15 4.69 24.74 -4.07
C ALA A 15 6.08 25.14 -4.62
N ALA A 16 6.91 24.14 -4.99
CA ALA A 16 8.23 24.39 -5.57
C ALA A 16 8.16 25.14 -6.91
N GLU A 17 7.21 24.78 -7.77
CA GLU A 17 6.96 25.49 -9.02
C GLU A 17 6.57 26.96 -8.78
N LEU A 18 5.66 27.23 -7.84
CA LEU A 18 5.24 28.60 -7.51
C LEU A 18 6.41 29.44 -7.00
N VAL A 19 7.26 28.87 -6.14
CA VAL A 19 8.47 29.57 -5.66
C VAL A 19 9.45 29.84 -6.80
N SER A 20 9.57 28.93 -7.78
CA SER A 20 10.44 29.17 -8.94
C SER A 20 9.98 30.32 -9.85
N MET A 21 8.70 30.69 -9.76
CA MET A 21 8.10 31.82 -10.49
C MET A 21 8.12 33.11 -9.68
N ASP A 22 8.50 33.07 -8.40
CA ASP A 22 8.59 34.23 -7.54
C ASP A 22 9.92 34.97 -7.73
N GLU A 23 9.90 36.03 -8.53
CA GLU A 23 11.06 36.89 -8.77
C GLU A 23 11.45 37.73 -7.54
N THR A 24 10.57 37.84 -6.52
CA THR A 24 10.85 38.63 -5.31
C THR A 24 11.78 37.92 -4.33
N GLY A 25 11.89 36.59 -4.42
CA GLY A 25 12.66 35.76 -3.51
C GLY A 25 12.14 35.76 -2.06
N THR A 26 10.87 36.12 -1.86
CA THR A 26 10.25 36.19 -0.53
C THR A 26 9.48 34.93 -0.16
N SER A 27 9.23 34.05 -1.15
CA SER A 27 8.52 32.79 -0.97
C SER A 27 9.46 31.61 -0.71
N ALA A 28 8.98 30.63 0.06
CA ALA A 28 9.65 29.36 0.27
C ALA A 28 8.64 28.20 0.22
N ALA A 29 9.11 27.01 -0.13
CA ALA A 29 8.28 25.81 -0.27
C ALA A 29 8.84 24.64 0.55
N ILE A 30 7.93 23.89 1.18
CA ILE A 30 8.22 22.57 1.74
C ILE A 30 7.96 21.56 0.63
N SER A 31 9.03 20.97 0.09
CA SER A 31 8.94 20.05 -1.06
C SER A 31 10.05 19.01 -1.07
N SER A 32 9.95 18.06 -2.00
CA SER A 32 11.00 17.07 -2.24
C SER A 32 12.22 17.69 -2.93
N GLU A 33 13.41 17.16 -2.66
CA GLU A 33 14.64 17.59 -3.36
C GLU A 33 14.56 17.39 -4.89
N ILE A 34 13.79 16.40 -5.34
CA ILE A 34 13.58 16.14 -6.76
C ILE A 34 12.84 17.31 -7.40
N ALA A 35 11.79 17.83 -6.75
CA ALA A 35 11.06 19.01 -7.23
C ALA A 35 11.96 20.25 -7.26
N ALA A 36 12.78 20.47 -6.23
CA ALA A 36 13.74 21.56 -6.22
C ALA A 36 14.69 21.52 -7.43
N ARG A 37 15.25 20.35 -7.74
CA ARG A 37 16.10 20.15 -8.93
C ARG A 37 15.37 20.36 -10.25
N MET A 38 14.12 19.88 -10.37
CA MET A 38 13.33 20.04 -11.60
C MET A 38 13.01 21.50 -11.91
N HIS A 39 12.79 22.32 -10.87
CA HIS A 39 12.45 23.74 -11.01
C HIS A 39 13.65 24.69 -10.84
N GLY A 40 14.86 24.16 -10.60
CA GLY A 40 16.07 24.96 -10.48
C GLY A 40 16.10 25.89 -9.26
N ILE A 41 15.43 25.53 -8.16
CA ILE A 41 15.39 26.34 -6.92
C ILE A 41 16.35 25.79 -5.86
N ASP A 42 16.87 26.69 -5.03
CA ASP A 42 17.83 26.36 -3.98
C ASP A 42 17.20 25.63 -2.78
N VAL A 43 17.93 24.66 -2.24
CA VAL A 43 17.53 23.94 -1.01
C VAL A 43 18.09 24.67 0.21
N LEU A 44 17.22 25.40 0.92
CA LEU A 44 17.60 26.17 2.13
C LEU A 44 17.87 25.29 3.35
N ALA A 45 17.11 24.20 3.50
CA ALA A 45 17.24 23.25 4.60
C ALA A 45 16.79 21.86 4.15
N ARG A 46 17.40 20.83 4.73
CA ARG A 46 17.05 19.41 4.54
C ARG A 46 16.52 18.83 5.84
N THR A 47 15.78 17.73 5.76
CA THR A 47 15.32 16.98 6.93
C THR A 47 14.54 17.89 7.90
N ILE A 48 13.57 18.63 7.35
CA ILE A 48 12.76 19.61 8.10
C ILE A 48 11.45 19.01 8.63
N GLU A 49 11.21 17.73 8.39
CA GLU A 49 10.11 16.95 8.94
C GLU A 49 10.23 16.75 10.45
N ASP A 50 9.09 16.76 11.15
CA ASP A 50 9.06 16.52 12.60
C ASP A 50 9.38 15.06 12.97
N ARG A 51 9.25 14.14 12.01
CA ARG A 51 9.39 12.69 12.20
C ARG A 51 10.26 12.07 11.11
N GLU A 52 11.43 11.59 11.52
CA GLU A 52 12.39 10.90 10.65
C GLU A 52 11.88 9.53 10.14
N ASP A 53 10.89 8.93 10.81
CA ASP A 53 10.34 7.62 10.45
C ASP A 53 9.21 7.66 9.41
N ASN A 54 8.93 8.84 8.83
CA ASN A 54 7.86 9.00 7.85
C ASN A 54 8.18 8.25 6.54
N THR A 55 7.51 7.13 6.32
CA THR A 55 7.73 6.27 5.15
C THR A 55 6.46 6.11 4.33
N THR A 56 6.59 6.31 3.01
CA THR A 56 5.50 6.00 2.06
C THR A 56 5.76 4.66 1.39
N ARG A 57 4.78 3.75 1.44
CA ARG A 57 4.85 2.47 0.77
C ARG A 57 4.14 2.52 -0.59
N PHE A 58 4.86 2.17 -1.65
CA PHE A 58 4.33 2.10 -3.01
C PHE A 58 4.12 0.64 -3.47
N PHE A 59 3.13 0.44 -4.34
CA PHE A 59 2.93 -0.81 -5.08
C PHE A 59 3.21 -0.58 -6.57
N ILE A 60 4.03 -1.44 -7.18
CA ILE A 60 4.20 -1.49 -8.63
C ILE A 60 3.16 -2.46 -9.18
N ILE A 61 2.19 -1.93 -9.93
CA ILE A 61 1.03 -2.70 -10.42
C ILE A 61 1.18 -2.92 -11.92
N ARG A 62 0.95 -4.16 -12.38
CA ARG A 62 0.89 -4.51 -13.79
C ARG A 62 -0.48 -5.08 -14.17
N LYS A 63 -0.90 -4.83 -15.41
CA LYS A 63 -2.09 -5.47 -15.99
C LYS A 63 -1.70 -6.83 -16.56
N GLY A 64 -2.23 -7.92 -16.00
CA GLY A 64 -2.01 -9.28 -16.49
C GLY A 64 -2.02 -10.32 -15.36
N LEU A 65 -2.61 -11.49 -15.64
CA LEU A 65 -2.72 -12.62 -14.70
C LEU A 65 -1.58 -13.64 -14.85
N ASP A 66 -0.67 -13.40 -15.79
CA ASP A 66 0.35 -14.38 -16.11
C ASP A 66 1.35 -14.44 -14.95
N GLY A 67 1.27 -15.53 -14.18
CA GLY A 67 2.12 -15.83 -13.02
C GLY A 67 3.63 -15.89 -13.31
N LYS A 68 4.05 -15.49 -14.52
CA LYS A 68 5.44 -15.22 -14.89
C LYS A 68 5.75 -13.76 -14.59
N MET A 69 6.47 -13.54 -13.50
CA MET A 69 7.17 -12.27 -13.27
C MET A 69 8.27 -12.16 -14.35
N PRO A 70 8.32 -11.10 -15.16
CA PRO A 70 9.40 -10.94 -16.14
C PRO A 70 10.69 -10.69 -15.35
N GLY A 71 11.68 -11.57 -15.51
CA GLY A 71 12.94 -11.48 -14.79
C GLY A 71 12.86 -12.09 -13.39
N HIS A 72 12.82 -13.43 -13.33
CA HIS A 72 13.36 -14.11 -12.16
C HIS A 72 14.85 -13.77 -12.08
N CYS A 73 15.20 -12.81 -11.22
CA CYS A 73 16.51 -12.85 -10.59
C CYS A 73 16.53 -14.14 -9.77
N GLU A 74 17.18 -15.17 -10.29
CA GLU A 74 17.49 -16.36 -9.52
C GLU A 74 18.28 -15.90 -8.28
N ARG A 75 17.66 -16.04 -7.09
CA ARG A 75 18.05 -15.60 -5.73
C ARG A 75 17.36 -14.29 -5.32
N LYS A 76 16.58 -14.28 -4.22
CA LYS A 76 16.96 -14.74 -2.88
C LYS A 76 15.75 -15.28 -2.10
N ARG A 77 16.06 -15.98 -0.99
CA ARG A 77 15.20 -16.33 0.15
C ARG A 77 14.56 -15.10 0.83
N GLY A 78 13.88 -14.24 0.08
CA GLY A 78 13.16 -13.08 0.59
C GLY A 78 11.82 -13.49 1.20
N ARG A 79 11.31 -12.71 2.15
CA ARG A 79 9.93 -12.89 2.61
C ARG A 79 9.01 -12.54 1.45
N THR A 80 8.09 -13.43 1.11
CA THR A 80 7.08 -13.16 0.08
C THR A 80 5.78 -12.71 0.73
N LYS A 81 5.05 -11.85 0.04
CA LYS A 81 3.73 -11.38 0.48
C LYS A 81 2.69 -11.61 -0.60
N SER A 82 1.45 -11.73 -0.15
CA SER A 82 0.28 -11.77 -0.99
C SER A 82 -0.77 -10.83 -0.45
N MET A 83 -1.63 -10.33 -1.34
CA MET A 83 -2.80 -9.56 -0.94
C MET A 83 -4.06 -10.07 -1.63
N VAL A 84 -5.13 -10.07 -0.86
CA VAL A 84 -6.48 -10.35 -1.33
C VAL A 84 -7.41 -9.24 -0.88
N SER A 85 -8.51 -9.08 -1.62
CA SER A 85 -9.67 -8.36 -1.15
C SER A 85 -10.86 -9.29 -1.03
N PHE A 86 -11.69 -9.10 0.00
CA PHE A 86 -12.92 -9.86 0.15
C PHE A 86 -14.05 -9.02 0.77
N THR A 87 -15.29 -9.49 0.60
CA THR A 87 -16.47 -8.98 1.32
C THR A 87 -17.04 -10.07 2.21
N VAL A 88 -17.69 -9.67 3.30
CA VAL A 88 -18.38 -10.56 4.23
C VAL A 88 -19.81 -10.07 4.42
N PRO A 89 -20.76 -10.97 4.74
CA PRO A 89 -22.13 -10.57 4.99
C PRO A 89 -22.19 -9.58 6.17
N HIS A 90 -22.85 -8.45 5.97
CA HIS A 90 -22.96 -7.40 6.99
C HIS A 90 -23.74 -7.86 8.23
N GLU A 91 -24.78 -8.67 8.02
CA GLU A 91 -25.73 -9.08 9.07
C GLU A 91 -25.29 -10.35 9.82
N ALA A 92 -24.16 -10.96 9.46
CA ALA A 92 -23.65 -12.18 10.09
C ALA A 92 -22.58 -11.84 11.15
N PRO A 93 -22.90 -11.93 12.46
CA PRO A 93 -21.93 -11.66 13.51
C PRO A 93 -20.75 -12.65 13.41
N GLY A 94 -19.53 -12.14 13.47
CA GLY A 94 -18.32 -12.96 13.39
C GLY A 94 -17.84 -13.28 11.98
N ALA A 95 -18.53 -12.83 10.92
CA ALA A 95 -18.16 -13.18 9.55
C ALA A 95 -16.71 -12.76 9.17
N LEU A 96 -16.22 -11.63 9.68
CA LEU A 96 -14.80 -11.28 9.53
C LEU A 96 -13.88 -12.25 10.28
N ALA A 97 -14.25 -12.66 11.49
CA ALA A 97 -13.47 -13.60 12.29
C ALA A 97 -13.37 -14.96 11.59
N ASP A 98 -14.44 -15.44 10.95
CA ASP A 98 -14.44 -16.69 10.18
C ASP A 98 -13.43 -16.64 9.01
N VAL A 99 -13.32 -15.49 8.34
CA VAL A 99 -12.30 -15.27 7.31
C VAL A 99 -10.89 -15.27 7.92
N LEU A 100 -10.68 -14.56 9.04
CA LEU A 100 -9.38 -14.50 9.71
C LEU A 100 -8.94 -15.87 10.26
N GLU A 101 -9.89 -16.70 10.67
CA GLU A 101 -9.66 -18.07 11.11
C GLU A 101 -9.01 -18.92 10.02
N CYS A 102 -9.38 -18.68 8.75
CA CYS A 102 -8.76 -19.38 7.62
C CYS A 102 -7.25 -19.12 7.56
N PHE A 103 -6.81 -17.87 7.69
CA PHE A 103 -5.38 -17.54 7.72
C PHE A 103 -4.68 -18.13 8.94
N ARG A 104 -5.34 -18.11 10.11
CA ARG A 104 -4.84 -18.71 11.36
C ARG A 104 -4.61 -20.21 11.22
N LYS A 105 -5.58 -20.95 10.67
CA LYS A 105 -5.53 -22.41 10.47
C LYS A 105 -4.33 -22.84 9.64
N PHE A 106 -3.97 -22.05 8.63
CA PHE A 106 -2.81 -22.30 7.77
C PHE A 106 -1.52 -21.59 8.23
N ARG A 107 -1.53 -21.01 9.43
CA ARG A 107 -0.39 -20.30 10.05
C ARG A 107 0.21 -19.23 9.13
N LEU A 108 -0.66 -18.46 8.48
CA LEU A 108 -0.26 -17.32 7.66
C LEU A 108 -0.31 -16.03 8.49
N ASN A 109 0.84 -15.37 8.62
CA ASN A 109 0.91 -14.10 9.34
C ASN A 109 0.31 -12.97 8.50
N LEU A 110 -0.60 -12.19 9.08
CA LEU A 110 -1.15 -11.00 8.43
C LEU A 110 -0.23 -9.81 8.70
N THR A 111 0.12 -9.05 7.67
CA THR A 111 0.98 -7.86 7.79
C THR A 111 0.20 -6.56 7.64
N SER A 112 -1.04 -6.63 7.15
CA SER A 112 -1.96 -5.49 7.10
C SER A 112 -3.39 -5.98 6.94
N ILE A 113 -4.33 -5.29 7.59
CA ILE A 113 -5.76 -5.42 7.32
C ILE A 113 -6.37 -4.01 7.27
N ASN A 114 -7.09 -3.71 6.19
CA ASN A 114 -7.78 -2.43 6.02
C ASN A 114 -9.18 -2.67 5.48
N SER A 115 -10.17 -1.95 5.99
CA SER A 115 -11.53 -1.94 5.45
C SER A 115 -11.80 -0.64 4.70
N ARG A 116 -12.64 -0.73 3.67
CA ARG A 116 -13.20 0.43 2.96
C ARG A 116 -14.70 0.20 2.78
N PRO A 117 -15.55 1.23 2.92
CA PRO A 117 -16.95 1.13 2.55
C PRO A 117 -17.08 0.65 1.09
N SER A 118 -17.96 -0.31 0.85
CA SER A 118 -18.28 -0.76 -0.50
C SER A 118 -19.11 0.32 -1.21
N LEU A 119 -18.91 0.47 -2.51
CA LEU A 119 -19.73 1.34 -3.36
C LEU A 119 -20.98 0.61 -3.90
N THR A 120 -21.19 -0.66 -3.53
CA THR A 120 -22.30 -1.50 -4.03
C THR A 120 -23.55 -1.47 -3.16
N GLY A 121 -23.42 -1.18 -1.86
CA GLY A 121 -24.54 -1.18 -0.93
C GLY A 121 -24.19 -0.48 0.39
N PRO A 122 -25.20 0.04 1.12
CA PRO A 122 -24.99 0.66 2.42
C PRO A 122 -24.45 -0.36 3.44
N PHE A 123 -23.50 0.07 4.26
CA PHE A 123 -22.87 -0.73 5.33
C PHE A 123 -22.14 -2.01 4.90
N GLU A 124 -21.95 -2.22 3.60
CA GLU A 124 -21.05 -3.24 3.07
C GLU A 124 -19.60 -2.76 3.13
N TYR A 125 -18.67 -3.68 3.41
CA TYR A 125 -17.24 -3.37 3.47
C TYR A 125 -16.44 -4.29 2.57
N VAL A 126 -15.46 -3.73 1.89
CA VAL A 126 -14.38 -4.48 1.24
C VAL A 126 -13.18 -4.46 2.16
N PHE A 127 -12.71 -5.65 2.54
CA PHE A 127 -11.50 -5.85 3.32
C PHE A 127 -10.34 -6.12 2.39
N PHE A 128 -9.20 -5.48 2.64
CA PHE A 128 -7.92 -5.74 1.99
C PHE A 128 -6.99 -6.35 3.04
N VAL A 129 -6.53 -7.57 2.78
CA VAL A 129 -5.63 -8.29 3.68
C VAL A 129 -4.34 -8.61 2.96
N GLU A 130 -3.24 -8.17 3.57
CA GLU A 130 -1.89 -8.56 3.19
C GLU A 130 -1.36 -9.60 4.18
N PHE A 131 -0.72 -10.64 3.66
CA PHE A 131 -0.19 -11.73 4.46
C PHE A 131 1.10 -12.32 3.87
N GLU A 132 1.85 -13.01 4.71
CA GLU A 132 3.08 -13.70 4.33
C GLU A 132 2.78 -14.98 3.56
N GLY A 133 3.40 -15.14 2.40
CA GLY A 133 3.23 -16.29 1.51
C GLY A 133 3.07 -15.86 0.06
N HIS A 134 3.29 -16.79 -0.87
CA HIS A 134 3.22 -16.55 -2.31
C HIS A 134 2.33 -17.58 -2.99
N ARG A 135 1.30 -17.13 -3.73
CA ARG A 135 0.30 -18.02 -4.35
C ARG A 135 0.90 -19.07 -5.27
N PHE A 136 1.93 -18.72 -6.04
CA PHE A 136 2.56 -19.63 -7.02
C PHE A 136 3.83 -20.31 -6.49
N GLN A 137 4.29 -19.98 -5.28
CA GLN A 137 5.48 -20.57 -4.65
C GLN A 137 5.06 -21.07 -3.25
N ASP A 138 4.18 -22.07 -3.25
CA ASP A 138 3.51 -22.59 -2.06
C ASP A 138 3.64 -24.13 -1.98
N PRO A 139 4.85 -24.66 -1.71
CA PRO A 139 5.08 -26.11 -1.69
C PRO A 139 4.25 -26.83 -0.61
N ASP A 140 3.97 -26.15 0.51
CA ASP A 140 3.19 -26.69 1.62
C ASP A 140 1.67 -26.51 1.43
N GLY A 141 1.24 -25.85 0.35
CA GLY A 141 -0.18 -25.59 0.06
C GLY A 141 -0.90 -24.70 1.08
N ARG A 142 -0.16 -23.93 1.91
CA ARG A 142 -0.74 -23.12 2.99
C ARG A 142 -1.54 -21.94 2.45
N VAL A 143 -1.00 -21.24 1.45
CA VAL A 143 -1.68 -20.12 0.79
C VAL A 143 -2.90 -20.64 0.04
N LYS A 144 -2.74 -21.73 -0.72
CA LYS A 144 -3.84 -22.35 -1.45
C LYS A 144 -4.98 -22.73 -0.50
N GLY A 145 -4.69 -23.46 0.57
CA GLY A 145 -5.70 -23.91 1.53
C GLY A 145 -6.39 -22.75 2.25
N ALA A 146 -5.66 -21.69 2.61
CA ALA A 146 -6.26 -20.51 3.21
C ALA A 146 -7.23 -19.82 2.25
N LEU A 147 -6.83 -19.63 0.99
CA LEU A 147 -7.69 -19.00 -0.01
C LEU A 147 -8.94 -19.83 -0.32
N GLU A 148 -8.82 -21.15 -0.35
CA GLU A 148 -9.96 -22.06 -0.49
C GLU A 148 -10.93 -21.93 0.70
N GLY A 149 -10.40 -21.89 1.93
CA GLY A 149 -11.20 -21.66 3.13
C GLY A 149 -11.94 -20.32 3.11
N VAL A 150 -11.23 -19.23 2.77
CA VAL A 150 -11.82 -17.89 2.65
C VAL A 150 -12.92 -17.88 1.59
N ALA A 151 -12.74 -18.57 0.46
CA ALA A 151 -13.76 -18.64 -0.59
C ALA A 151 -15.06 -19.35 -0.16
N GLN A 152 -15.04 -20.14 0.92
CA GLN A 152 -16.24 -20.78 1.46
C GLN A 152 -17.06 -19.86 2.38
N VAL A 153 -16.41 -18.89 3.03
CA VAL A 153 -17.03 -18.05 4.07
C VAL A 153 -17.20 -16.59 3.66
N ALA A 154 -16.39 -16.10 2.70
CA ALA A 154 -16.53 -14.77 2.13
C ALA A 154 -17.55 -14.78 0.99
N GLU A 155 -18.30 -13.69 0.82
CA GLU A 155 -19.25 -13.55 -0.30
C GLU A 155 -18.51 -13.38 -1.63
N LYS A 156 -17.43 -12.61 -1.61
CA LYS A 156 -16.56 -12.37 -2.76
C LYS A 156 -15.12 -12.42 -2.29
N LEU A 157 -14.29 -13.13 -3.02
CA LEU A 157 -12.85 -13.16 -2.84
C LEU A 157 -12.16 -12.81 -4.15
N ARG A 158 -11.21 -11.87 -4.09
CA ARG A 158 -10.36 -11.51 -5.21
C ARG A 158 -8.90 -11.54 -4.78
N TRP A 159 -8.10 -12.28 -5.52
CA TRP A 159 -6.65 -12.21 -5.40
C TRP A 159 -6.10 -11.00 -6.14
N LEU A 160 -5.27 -10.21 -5.46
CA LEU A 160 -4.71 -8.96 -6.00
C LEU A 160 -3.25 -9.09 -6.43
N GLY A 161 -2.52 -10.05 -5.88
CA GLY A 161 -1.14 -10.30 -6.27
C GLY A 161 -0.34 -11.06 -5.23
N SER A 162 0.83 -11.54 -5.66
CA SER A 162 1.90 -12.04 -4.81
C SER A 162 3.22 -11.44 -5.31
N TRP A 163 4.09 -11.04 -4.40
CA TRP A 163 5.37 -10.39 -4.73
C TRP A 163 6.42 -10.68 -3.64
N GLU A 164 7.68 -10.42 -3.96
CA GLU A 164 8.77 -10.44 -3.00
C GLU A 164 8.79 -9.14 -2.20
N ASP A 165 8.87 -9.22 -0.87
CA ASP A 165 8.96 -8.04 -0.02
C ASP A 165 10.32 -7.37 -0.20
N GLN A 166 10.34 -6.25 -0.92
CA GLN A 166 11.54 -5.45 -1.19
C GLN A 166 11.84 -4.48 -0.03
N ARG A 167 11.39 -4.78 1.19
CA ARG A 167 11.78 -4.00 2.37
C ARG A 167 13.30 -4.11 2.51
N SER A 168 13.97 -3.02 2.15
CA SER A 168 15.36 -2.69 2.47
C SER A 168 15.55 -2.60 3.98
#